data_AF-A0A239PPZ3-F1
#
_entry.id   AF-A0A239PPZ3-F1
#
_cell.length_a   1.000
_cell.length_b   1.000
_cell.length_c   1.000
_cell.angle_alpha   90.00
_cell.angle_beta   90.00
_cell.angle_gamma   90.00
#
_symmetry.space_group_name_H-M   'P 1'
#
loop_
_entity.id
_entity.type
_entity.pdbx_description
1 polymer ?
#
loop_
_entity_poly.entity_id
_entity_poly.type
_entity_poly.pdbx_seq_one_letter_code
_entity_poly.pdbx_strand_id
1 'polypeptide(L)'
;MTGTFLFCVRPVLAVLAPALLGAGLAACGAKSEPPRWETVWSDDFDGDTLDRTKWRAEVSCWGGGNNERQCYTDRPENISVEGGVLKLRARPEVYTGPLYPSHHKDARQGEATRAYTSGKIMTRGLASWRYGRFSARIKLPAGQGAWPAFWMMPADDFYGPWPLSGEIDIMEAVNLETPCAECVGGVERRSSGALHFGGLAPENTYLHLKTDKTKVEGPANEWHVFTLEWGEGVIQWFVDGKIFMRLKSDDWHTASLKAKGRPFAPFDQPFYLILNLAVGGNLPEKSNQGGFDDAAFPAEMLVDWVRVEQCTDDIETGLACLSKQEWSGEPQGPWEKDQL
;
A
#
# COMPACT_ATOMS: atom_id res chain seq x y z
N MET A 1 56.71 57.61 -7.90
CA MET A 1 55.61 58.48 -8.36
C MET A 1 54.62 58.58 -7.20
N THR A 2 54.81 59.49 -6.24
CA THR A 2 54.35 60.90 -6.22
C THR A 2 52.83 61.02 -6.33
N GLY A 3 52.19 61.51 -5.27
CA GLY A 3 50.77 61.86 -5.26
C GLY A 3 50.21 62.22 -3.88
N THR A 4 50.80 63.19 -3.20
CA THR A 4 50.27 63.80 -1.97
C THR A 4 49.37 65.02 -2.30
N PHE A 5 48.42 65.31 -1.40
CA PHE A 5 47.87 66.63 -0.97
C PHE A 5 46.37 66.87 -1.31
N LEU A 6 45.53 67.55 -0.50
CA LEU A 6 45.75 68.70 0.41
C LEU A 6 44.48 68.92 1.33
N PHE A 7 44.65 69.09 2.67
CA PHE A 7 44.03 70.06 3.63
C PHE A 7 42.46 70.13 3.81
N CYS A 8 41.79 70.57 4.90
CA CYS A 8 42.06 71.48 6.04
C CYS A 8 40.91 71.39 7.11
N VAL A 9 41.24 71.35 8.42
CA VAL A 9 40.67 72.01 9.64
C VAL A 9 39.14 72.34 9.71
N ARG A 10 38.33 71.97 10.74
CA ARG A 10 38.25 72.53 12.12
C ARG A 10 37.27 71.75 13.04
N PRO A 11 37.41 71.87 14.38
CA PRO A 11 36.59 71.17 15.38
C PRO A 11 35.36 71.99 15.80
N VAL A 12 34.27 71.32 16.20
CA VAL A 12 33.21 71.94 17.03
C VAL A 12 32.75 70.94 18.08
N LEU A 13 32.65 71.46 19.31
CA LEU A 13 32.23 70.83 20.55
C LEU A 13 30.81 70.24 20.50
N ALA A 14 30.69 69.07 21.12
CA ALA A 14 29.67 68.62 22.08
C ALA A 14 28.21 69.09 21.95
N VAL A 15 27.31 68.13 21.71
CA VAL A 15 26.05 67.99 22.47
C VAL A 15 25.82 66.50 22.74
N LEU A 16 25.81 66.11 24.02
CA LEU A 16 25.39 64.80 24.51
C LEU A 16 23.86 64.69 24.35
N ALA A 17 23.41 63.73 23.54
CA ALA A 17 22.04 63.23 23.57
C ALA A 17 22.09 61.78 24.07
N PRO A 18 21.20 61.35 24.98
CA PRO A 18 21.14 59.94 25.38
C PRO A 18 20.48 59.17 24.23
N ALA A 19 21.29 58.50 23.41
CA ALA A 19 20.79 57.49 22.51
C ALA A 19 20.35 56.29 23.36
N LEU A 20 19.03 56.14 23.52
CA LEU A 20 18.42 54.87 23.92
C LEU A 20 18.86 53.81 22.90
N LEU A 21 19.87 53.01 23.25
CA LEU A 21 20.16 51.76 22.56
C LEU A 21 18.98 50.81 22.85
N GLY A 22 17.95 50.89 22.01
CA GLY A 22 17.04 49.77 21.83
C GLY A 22 17.82 48.62 21.22
N ALA A 23 18.29 47.70 22.06
CA ALA A 23 18.77 46.40 21.62
C ALA A 23 17.58 45.64 21.04
N GLY A 24 17.30 45.87 19.76
CA GLY A 24 16.43 45.02 18.97
C GLY A 24 17.08 43.66 18.85
N LEU A 25 16.75 42.75 19.75
CA LEU A 25 16.93 41.32 19.54
C LEU A 25 16.12 40.95 18.30
N ALA A 26 16.76 40.97 17.15
CA ALA A 26 16.27 40.30 15.96
C ALA A 26 16.28 38.80 16.27
N ALA A 27 15.19 38.30 16.84
CA ALA A 27 14.93 36.88 16.90
C ALA A 27 14.80 36.39 15.46
N CYS A 28 15.88 35.82 14.94
CA CYS A 28 15.85 35.01 13.72
C CYS A 28 15.02 33.76 14.06
N GLY A 29 13.70 33.88 13.98
CA GLY A 29 12.82 32.73 14.00
C GLY A 29 13.09 31.95 12.73
N ALA A 30 13.91 30.90 12.83
CA ALA A 30 13.96 29.88 11.80
C ALA A 30 12.53 29.35 11.64
N LYS A 31 11.91 29.59 10.49
CA LYS A 31 10.66 28.90 10.15
C LYS A 31 11.02 27.43 10.10
N SER A 32 10.44 26.61 10.99
CA SER A 32 10.56 25.17 10.90
C SER A 32 10.04 24.75 9.52
N GLU A 33 10.79 23.91 8.82
CA GLU A 33 10.30 23.32 7.57
C GLU A 33 9.00 22.54 7.85
N PRO A 34 8.07 22.49 6.88
CA PRO A 34 6.85 21.70 7.05
C PRO A 34 7.21 20.22 7.24
N PRO A 35 6.42 19.48 8.04
CA PRO A 35 6.58 18.04 8.21
C PRO A 35 6.64 17.33 6.86
N ARG A 36 7.59 16.41 6.71
CA ARG A 36 7.78 15.65 5.47
C ARG A 36 7.91 14.16 5.73
N TRP A 37 7.46 13.39 4.75
CA TRP A 37 7.76 11.97 4.66
C TRP A 37 9.26 11.78 4.38
N GLU A 38 9.91 10.88 5.13
CA GLU A 38 11.26 10.42 4.82
C GLU A 38 11.26 8.91 4.58
N THR A 39 11.91 8.47 3.51
CA THR A 39 12.05 7.05 3.18
C THR A 39 12.86 6.33 4.26
N VAL A 40 12.23 5.37 4.94
CA VAL A 40 12.86 4.52 5.96
C VAL A 40 13.16 3.11 5.44
N TRP A 41 12.50 2.71 4.36
CA TRP A 41 12.74 1.44 3.69
C TRP A 41 12.34 1.51 2.21
N SER A 42 13.07 0.79 1.38
CA SER A 42 12.89 0.83 -0.07
C SER A 42 13.36 -0.44 -0.75
N ASP A 43 12.77 -0.74 -1.91
CA ASP A 43 13.35 -1.63 -2.90
C ASP A 43 13.13 -1.09 -4.31
N ASP A 44 14.22 -0.95 -5.07
CA ASP A 44 14.24 -0.53 -6.47
C ASP A 44 14.42 -1.71 -7.42
N PHE A 45 14.60 -2.92 -6.88
CA PHE A 45 14.78 -4.14 -7.67
C PHE A 45 15.93 -4.03 -8.70
N ASP A 46 16.97 -3.26 -8.38
CA ASP A 46 18.16 -3.05 -9.23
C ASP A 46 19.10 -4.27 -9.31
N GLY A 47 18.90 -5.28 -8.45
CA GLY A 47 19.68 -6.51 -8.45
C GLY A 47 19.24 -7.51 -9.53
N ASP A 48 19.95 -8.64 -9.63
CA ASP A 48 19.60 -9.72 -10.58
C ASP A 48 18.66 -10.79 -10.00
N THR A 49 18.34 -10.68 -8.72
CA THR A 49 17.48 -11.62 -7.98
C THR A 49 16.69 -10.89 -6.89
N LEU A 50 15.62 -11.51 -6.38
CA LEU A 50 14.87 -10.98 -5.25
C LEU A 50 15.76 -10.85 -4.01
N ASP A 51 15.83 -9.65 -3.43
CA ASP A 51 16.56 -9.41 -2.19
C ASP A 51 15.89 -10.15 -1.01
N ARG A 52 16.51 -11.25 -0.57
CA ARG A 52 16.01 -12.10 0.52
C ARG A 52 16.21 -11.51 1.91
N THR A 53 16.91 -10.39 2.04
CA THR A 53 16.98 -9.61 3.28
C THR A 53 15.74 -8.73 3.45
N LYS A 54 15.05 -8.43 2.34
CA LYS A 54 13.83 -7.62 2.29
C LYS A 54 12.56 -8.44 2.13
N TRP A 55 12.62 -9.53 1.36
CA TRP A 55 11.45 -10.30 0.98
C TRP A 55 11.56 -11.80 1.27
N ARG A 56 10.44 -12.38 1.71
CA ARG A 56 10.18 -13.82 1.72
C ARG A 56 9.18 -14.16 0.62
N ALA A 57 9.41 -15.25 -0.11
CA ALA A 57 8.41 -15.79 -1.02
C ALA A 57 7.45 -16.72 -0.27
N GLU A 58 6.18 -16.71 -0.65
CA GLU A 58 5.24 -17.74 -0.24
C GLU A 58 5.38 -18.99 -1.11
N VAL A 59 5.34 -20.17 -0.49
CA VAL A 59 5.22 -21.45 -1.17
C VAL A 59 4.01 -22.18 -0.61
N SER A 60 2.92 -22.23 -1.39
CA SER A 60 1.67 -22.87 -0.98
C SER A 60 0.73 -23.11 -2.16
N CYS A 61 -0.19 -24.05 -2.03
CA CYS A 61 -1.29 -24.33 -2.97
C CYS A 61 -2.66 -24.14 -2.30
N TRP A 62 -2.68 -23.30 -1.26
CA TRP A 62 -3.77 -23.18 -0.29
C TRP A 62 -5.05 -22.60 -0.89
N GLY A 63 -4.91 -21.65 -1.81
CA GLY A 63 -6.03 -20.91 -2.37
C GLY A 63 -6.47 -19.69 -1.54
N GLY A 64 -5.65 -19.26 -0.58
CA GLY A 64 -5.80 -17.99 0.16
C GLY A 64 -7.03 -17.85 1.05
N GLY A 65 -7.85 -18.90 1.20
CA GLY A 65 -9.21 -18.78 1.74
C GLY A 65 -10.25 -18.28 0.73
N ASN A 66 -9.82 -17.93 -0.48
CA ASN A 66 -10.63 -17.32 -1.53
C ASN A 66 -10.90 -18.25 -2.73
N ASN A 67 -10.63 -19.54 -2.60
CA ASN A 67 -10.72 -20.53 -3.69
C ASN A 67 -9.83 -20.20 -4.90
N GLU A 68 -8.67 -19.60 -4.67
CA GLU A 68 -7.72 -19.25 -5.74
C GLU A 68 -7.11 -20.52 -6.39
N ARG A 69 -6.76 -20.42 -7.67
CA ARG A 69 -6.43 -21.56 -8.55
C ARG A 69 -4.93 -21.85 -8.65
N GLN A 70 -4.06 -21.00 -8.12
CA GLN A 70 -2.61 -21.13 -8.24
C GLN A 70 -1.96 -21.87 -7.06
N CYS A 71 -0.80 -22.47 -7.31
CA CYS A 71 0.25 -22.63 -6.32
C CYS A 71 1.20 -21.42 -6.37
N TYR A 72 1.43 -20.74 -5.25
CA TYR A 72 2.56 -19.82 -5.13
C TYR A 72 3.87 -20.60 -5.04
N THR A 73 4.88 -20.20 -5.81
CA THR A 73 6.20 -20.83 -5.79
C THR A 73 7.33 -19.81 -5.69
N ASP A 74 8.48 -20.26 -5.18
CA ASP A 74 9.71 -19.45 -5.10
C ASP A 74 10.67 -19.71 -6.28
N ARG A 75 10.11 -20.01 -7.46
CA ARG A 75 10.88 -20.33 -8.65
C ARG A 75 11.05 -19.11 -9.56
N PRO A 76 12.15 -19.00 -10.31
CA PRO A 76 12.39 -17.88 -11.24
C PRO A 76 11.30 -17.74 -12.32
N GLU A 77 10.59 -18.82 -12.63
CA GLU A 77 9.44 -18.83 -13.52
C GLU A 77 8.27 -17.97 -13.02
N ASN A 78 8.14 -17.80 -11.70
CA ASN A 78 7.06 -17.08 -11.05
C ASN A 78 7.53 -15.79 -10.37
N ILE A 79 8.78 -15.72 -9.91
CA ILE A 79 9.37 -14.56 -9.23
C ILE A 79 10.76 -14.30 -9.82
N SER A 80 10.91 -13.21 -10.56
CA SER A 80 12.21 -12.77 -11.08
C SER A 80 12.41 -11.28 -10.90
N VAL A 81 13.66 -10.85 -10.76
CA VAL A 81 14.04 -9.45 -10.85
C VAL A 81 14.93 -9.29 -12.08
N GLU A 82 14.60 -8.33 -12.95
CA GLU A 82 15.37 -8.09 -14.16
C GLU A 82 15.16 -6.64 -14.63
N GLY A 83 16.26 -5.90 -14.80
CA GLY A 83 16.25 -4.56 -15.37
C GLY A 83 15.56 -3.51 -14.49
N GLY A 84 15.75 -3.58 -13.17
CA GLY A 84 15.10 -2.67 -12.22
C GLY A 84 13.63 -2.98 -11.95
N VAL A 85 13.16 -4.19 -12.29
CA VAL A 85 11.74 -4.55 -12.19
C VAL A 85 11.58 -5.93 -11.58
N LEU A 86 10.79 -6.02 -10.51
CA LEU A 86 10.25 -7.28 -10.01
C LEU A 86 9.09 -7.72 -10.91
N LYS A 87 9.09 -9.00 -11.25
CA LYS A 87 8.08 -9.64 -12.09
C LYS A 87 7.46 -10.80 -11.33
N LEU A 88 6.17 -10.68 -11.00
CA LEU A 88 5.37 -11.77 -10.43
C LEU A 88 4.52 -12.35 -11.56
N ARG A 89 4.76 -13.61 -11.92
CA ARG A 89 4.17 -14.24 -13.11
C ARG A 89 3.26 -15.40 -12.75
N ALA A 90 2.01 -15.30 -13.19
CA ALA A 90 1.04 -16.38 -13.20
C ALA A 90 1.16 -17.18 -14.50
N ARG A 91 1.26 -18.51 -14.40
CA ARG A 91 1.50 -19.40 -15.55
C ARG A 91 0.55 -20.60 -15.53
N PRO A 92 0.01 -21.02 -16.69
CA PRO A 92 -0.64 -22.32 -16.83
C PRO A 92 0.42 -23.42 -16.65
N GLU A 93 0.34 -24.15 -15.55
CA GLU A 93 1.28 -25.19 -15.20
C GLU A 93 0.65 -26.08 -14.11
N VAL A 94 0.48 -27.37 -14.41
CA VAL A 94 0.04 -28.34 -13.40
C VAL A 94 1.17 -28.52 -12.39
N TYR A 95 0.93 -28.12 -11.15
CA TYR A 95 1.94 -28.11 -10.10
C TYR A 95 1.38 -28.68 -8.80
N THR A 96 2.17 -29.52 -8.12
CA THR A 96 1.87 -30.05 -6.79
C THR A 96 2.83 -29.42 -5.78
N GLY A 97 2.29 -28.89 -4.71
CA GLY A 97 3.08 -28.28 -3.63
C GLY A 97 2.35 -28.31 -2.30
N PRO A 98 2.95 -27.72 -1.24
CA PRO A 98 2.40 -27.72 0.10
C PRO A 98 0.98 -27.14 0.12
N LEU A 99 0.05 -27.81 0.82
CA LEU A 99 -1.32 -27.34 0.93
C LEU A 99 -1.40 -25.98 1.63
N TYR A 100 -0.56 -25.73 2.64
CA TYR A 100 -0.53 -24.48 3.40
C TYR A 100 0.84 -23.81 3.31
N PRO A 101 0.91 -22.47 3.40
CA PRO A 101 2.19 -21.81 3.59
C PRO A 101 2.76 -22.17 4.97
N SER A 102 4.09 -22.28 5.06
CA SER A 102 4.80 -22.72 6.27
C SER A 102 4.54 -21.85 7.51
N HIS A 103 4.13 -20.60 7.31
CA HIS A 103 3.83 -19.63 8.37
C HIS A 103 2.34 -19.55 8.74
N HIS A 104 1.48 -20.37 8.11
CA HIS A 104 0.06 -20.44 8.46
C HIS A 104 -0.12 -21.11 9.83
N LYS A 105 -0.87 -20.48 10.74
CA LYS A 105 -1.00 -20.97 12.13
C LYS A 105 -1.68 -22.33 12.22
N ASP A 106 -2.67 -22.56 11.35
CA ASP A 106 -3.35 -23.85 11.22
C ASP A 106 -2.78 -24.71 10.08
N ALA A 107 -1.49 -24.52 9.74
CA ALA A 107 -0.85 -25.29 8.68
C ALA A 107 -0.95 -26.79 9.00
N ARG A 108 -1.61 -27.53 8.09
CA ARG A 108 -1.65 -28.99 8.11
C ARG A 108 -0.65 -29.51 7.11
N GLN A 109 0.01 -30.62 7.46
CA GLN A 109 0.81 -31.36 6.48
C GLN A 109 -0.12 -31.85 5.36
N GLY A 110 0.36 -31.75 4.13
CA GLY A 110 -0.39 -32.14 2.95
C GLY A 110 0.08 -31.38 1.74
N GLU A 111 -0.32 -31.88 0.58
CA GLU A 111 -0.04 -31.28 -0.71
C GLU A 111 -1.36 -31.06 -1.46
N ALA A 112 -1.36 -30.13 -2.39
CA ALA A 112 -2.44 -29.95 -3.35
C ALA A 112 -1.87 -29.74 -4.75
N THR A 113 -2.63 -30.19 -5.75
CA THR A 113 -2.32 -29.98 -7.15
C THR A 113 -3.21 -28.87 -7.70
N ARG A 114 -2.60 -27.92 -8.39
CA ARG A 114 -3.26 -26.79 -9.03
C ARG A 114 -2.87 -26.71 -10.50
N ALA A 115 -3.72 -26.07 -11.31
CA ALA A 115 -3.49 -25.92 -12.75
C ALA A 115 -2.63 -24.68 -13.10
N TYR A 116 -2.33 -23.85 -12.11
CA TYR A 116 -1.61 -22.60 -12.27
C TYR A 116 -0.50 -22.48 -11.22
N THR A 117 0.57 -21.78 -11.56
CA THR A 117 1.60 -21.31 -10.62
C THR A 117 1.68 -19.80 -10.63
N SER A 118 2.04 -19.17 -9.51
CA SER A 118 2.26 -17.72 -9.45
C SER A 118 3.27 -17.29 -8.38
N GLY A 119 3.51 -15.99 -8.27
CA GLY A 119 4.42 -15.37 -7.30
C GLY A 119 3.67 -14.59 -6.21
N LYS A 120 4.12 -14.75 -4.96
CA LYS A 120 3.72 -13.95 -3.80
C LYS A 120 4.94 -13.71 -2.92
N ILE A 121 5.20 -12.46 -2.58
CA ILE A 121 6.29 -12.05 -1.69
C ILE A 121 5.78 -11.17 -0.56
N MET A 122 6.48 -11.20 0.57
CA MET A 122 6.10 -10.45 1.76
C MET A 122 7.31 -10.04 2.60
N THR A 123 7.18 -8.94 3.35
CA THR A 123 8.20 -8.49 4.32
C THR A 123 8.04 -9.15 5.69
N ARG A 124 7.16 -10.16 5.83
CA ARG A 124 6.85 -10.83 7.10
C ARG A 124 8.11 -11.36 7.78
N GLY A 125 8.30 -10.97 9.05
CA GLY A 125 9.46 -11.36 9.85
C GLY A 125 10.78 -10.69 9.43
N LEU A 126 10.74 -9.77 8.46
CA LEU A 126 11.88 -8.97 8.00
C LEU A 126 11.69 -7.49 8.32
N ALA A 127 10.52 -6.96 7.99
CA ALA A 127 10.13 -5.57 8.28
C ALA A 127 8.62 -5.42 8.40
N SER A 128 8.20 -4.57 9.32
CA SER A 128 6.82 -4.14 9.52
C SER A 128 6.78 -2.72 10.08
N TRP A 129 5.69 -2.01 9.85
CA TRP A 129 5.55 -0.61 10.21
C TRP A 129 4.17 -0.33 10.79
N ARG A 130 4.12 0.59 11.76
CA ARG A 130 2.88 1.21 12.21
C ARG A 130 2.93 2.66 11.77
N TYR A 131 1.90 3.08 11.04
CA TYR A 131 1.83 4.38 10.39
C TYR A 131 2.94 4.62 9.36
N GLY A 132 2.68 5.51 8.41
CA GLY A 132 3.59 5.76 7.32
C GLY A 132 2.89 6.04 6.01
N ARG A 133 3.70 6.27 4.99
CA ARG A 133 3.31 6.31 3.59
C ARG A 133 3.91 5.11 2.88
N PHE A 134 3.05 4.30 2.25
CA PHE A 134 3.40 3.05 1.61
C PHE A 134 3.05 3.17 0.14
N SER A 135 4.08 3.21 -0.70
CA SER A 135 3.91 3.46 -2.13
C SER A 135 4.60 2.39 -2.95
N ALA A 136 3.97 2.00 -4.06
CA ALA A 136 4.60 1.15 -5.06
C ALA A 136 4.21 1.60 -6.47
N ARG A 137 5.17 1.58 -7.40
CA ARG A 137 4.91 1.83 -8.81
C ARG A 137 4.75 0.50 -9.53
N ILE A 138 3.53 0.24 -10.00
CA ILE A 138 3.10 -1.08 -10.45
C ILE A 138 2.40 -0.96 -11.80
N LYS A 139 2.63 -1.93 -12.68
CA LYS A 139 1.87 -2.17 -13.90
C LYS A 139 1.18 -3.53 -13.79
N LEU A 140 -0.14 -3.54 -13.98
CA LEU A 140 -0.99 -4.69 -13.72
C LEU A 140 -1.29 -5.50 -15.00
N PRO A 141 -1.52 -6.83 -14.88
CA PRO A 141 -1.98 -7.65 -15.99
C PRO A 141 -3.47 -7.41 -16.29
N ALA A 142 -3.82 -7.60 -17.55
CA ALA A 142 -5.20 -7.74 -18.00
C ALA A 142 -5.67 -9.20 -17.95
N GLY A 143 -7.00 -9.40 -18.02
CA GLY A 143 -7.61 -10.70 -18.30
C GLY A 143 -8.51 -11.24 -17.19
N GLN A 144 -9.56 -11.96 -17.59
CA GLN A 144 -10.58 -12.51 -16.70
C GLN A 144 -9.98 -13.62 -15.82
N GLY A 145 -9.98 -13.40 -14.51
CA GLY A 145 -9.35 -14.28 -13.52
C GLY A 145 -8.03 -13.73 -12.96
N ALA A 146 -7.41 -12.71 -13.55
CA ALA A 146 -6.21 -12.12 -12.97
C ALA A 146 -6.56 -11.26 -11.75
N TRP A 147 -5.84 -11.46 -10.64
CA TRP A 147 -6.04 -10.74 -9.38
C TRP A 147 -4.71 -10.32 -8.73
N PRO A 148 -4.06 -9.25 -9.23
CA PRO A 148 -2.91 -8.64 -8.58
C PRO A 148 -3.30 -7.89 -7.30
N ALA A 149 -2.40 -7.90 -6.31
CA ALA A 149 -2.59 -7.16 -5.06
C ALA A 149 -1.29 -6.60 -4.50
N PHE A 150 -1.39 -5.39 -3.92
CA PHE A 150 -0.42 -4.75 -3.02
C PHE A 150 -1.16 -4.40 -1.73
N TRP A 151 -0.80 -5.08 -0.64
CA TRP A 151 -1.61 -5.09 0.57
C TRP A 151 -0.75 -5.37 1.80
N MET A 152 -1.37 -5.35 2.97
CA MET A 152 -0.70 -5.45 4.25
C MET A 152 -1.48 -6.30 5.23
N MET A 153 -0.73 -7.06 6.04
CA MET A 153 -1.26 -7.87 7.14
C MET A 153 -0.53 -7.55 8.44
N PRO A 154 -1.16 -7.73 9.61
CA PRO A 154 -0.55 -7.42 10.89
C PRO A 154 0.66 -8.33 11.14
N ALA A 155 1.74 -7.75 11.67
CA ALA A 155 2.95 -8.50 12.02
C ALA A 155 2.67 -9.57 13.08
N ASP A 156 1.76 -9.24 14.01
CA ASP A 156 1.26 -10.10 15.06
C ASP A 156 -0.27 -10.09 15.08
N ASP A 157 -0.88 -11.23 15.36
CA ASP A 157 -2.33 -11.31 15.59
C ASP A 157 -2.69 -10.83 17.01
N PHE A 158 -2.27 -9.60 17.38
CA PHE A 158 -2.43 -9.08 18.74
C PHE A 158 -3.90 -9.15 19.18
N TYR A 159 -4.82 -8.73 18.31
CA TYR A 159 -6.25 -8.72 18.55
C TYR A 159 -6.94 -10.06 18.29
N GLY A 160 -6.20 -11.07 17.83
CA GLY A 160 -6.74 -12.38 17.44
C GLY A 160 -6.61 -12.64 15.95
N PRO A 161 -7.05 -13.82 15.47
CA PRO A 161 -6.94 -14.18 14.06
C PRO A 161 -7.76 -13.25 13.18
N TRP A 162 -7.51 -13.31 11.87
CA TRP A 162 -8.24 -12.52 10.88
C TRP A 162 -9.77 -12.65 11.06
N PRO A 163 -10.53 -11.55 10.92
CA PRO A 163 -10.10 -10.17 10.63
C PRO A 163 -9.86 -9.34 11.90
N LEU A 164 -9.84 -9.94 13.10
CA LEU A 164 -9.81 -9.18 14.35
C LEU A 164 -8.59 -8.26 14.46
N SER A 165 -7.47 -8.64 13.82
CA SER A 165 -6.22 -7.86 13.78
C SER A 165 -6.07 -6.98 12.54
N GLY A 166 -7.06 -6.98 11.63
CA GLY A 166 -7.11 -6.14 10.45
C GLY A 166 -6.37 -6.70 9.23
N GLU A 167 -6.68 -6.10 8.08
CA GLU A 167 -6.01 -6.24 6.78
C GLU A 167 -6.20 -4.92 6.02
N ILE A 168 -5.16 -4.45 5.31
CA ILE A 168 -5.20 -3.21 4.54
C ILE A 168 -4.81 -3.51 3.09
N ASP A 169 -5.77 -3.35 2.17
CA ASP A 169 -5.54 -3.51 0.74
C ASP A 169 -5.26 -2.15 0.13
N ILE A 170 -4.00 -1.89 -0.21
CA ILE A 170 -3.57 -0.61 -0.80
C ILE A 170 -4.02 -0.54 -2.26
N MET A 171 -3.87 -1.66 -2.96
CA MET A 171 -4.34 -1.85 -4.32
C MET A 171 -4.70 -3.30 -4.53
N GLU A 172 -5.92 -3.53 -4.99
CA GLU A 172 -6.33 -4.72 -5.71
C GLU A 172 -6.88 -4.33 -7.08
N ALA A 173 -6.85 -5.27 -8.02
CA ALA A 173 -7.65 -5.18 -9.23
C ALA A 173 -8.06 -6.59 -9.65
N VAL A 174 -9.21 -6.71 -10.30
CA VAL A 174 -9.65 -7.98 -10.89
C VAL A 174 -10.13 -7.74 -12.32
N ASN A 175 -9.83 -8.70 -13.20
CA ASN A 175 -10.41 -8.76 -14.53
C ASN A 175 -10.22 -7.48 -15.37
N LEU A 176 -9.07 -6.81 -15.25
CA LEU A 176 -8.80 -5.61 -16.02
C LEU A 176 -8.85 -5.89 -17.53
N GLU A 177 -9.32 -4.92 -18.30
CA GLU A 177 -9.53 -5.00 -19.75
C GLU A 177 -10.55 -6.06 -20.20
N THR A 178 -11.41 -6.55 -19.29
CA THR A 178 -12.54 -7.43 -19.62
C THR A 178 -13.85 -6.66 -19.71
N PRO A 179 -14.89 -7.19 -20.37
CA PRO A 179 -16.18 -6.52 -20.47
C PRO A 179 -16.80 -6.16 -19.11
N CYS A 180 -17.20 -4.91 -18.93
CA CYS A 180 -17.86 -4.40 -17.72
C CYS A 180 -19.04 -3.52 -18.14
N ALA A 181 -20.27 -3.91 -17.80
CA ALA A 181 -21.47 -3.25 -18.27
C ALA A 181 -21.65 -1.84 -17.67
N GLU A 182 -21.19 -1.64 -16.44
CA GLU A 182 -21.31 -0.38 -15.71
C GLU A 182 -20.13 0.59 -15.90
N CYS A 183 -19.07 0.15 -16.59
CA CYS A 183 -17.85 0.92 -16.82
C CYS A 183 -17.93 1.75 -18.10
N VAL A 184 -17.33 2.95 -18.10
CA VAL A 184 -17.19 3.74 -19.34
C VAL A 184 -16.35 2.98 -20.36
N GLY A 185 -16.82 2.98 -21.61
CA GLY A 185 -16.21 2.19 -22.68
C GLY A 185 -16.48 0.69 -22.59
N GLY A 186 -17.32 0.24 -21.65
CA GLY A 186 -17.75 -1.17 -21.56
C GLY A 186 -16.68 -2.13 -21.05
N VAL A 187 -15.63 -1.63 -20.37
CA VAL A 187 -14.45 -2.41 -19.98
C VAL A 187 -14.01 -2.06 -18.56
N GLU A 188 -13.63 -3.06 -17.76
CA GLU A 188 -13.14 -2.88 -16.39
C GLU A 188 -11.71 -2.30 -16.39
N ARG A 189 -11.55 -1.18 -15.71
CA ARG A 189 -10.30 -0.40 -15.64
C ARG A 189 -10.02 0.14 -14.24
N ARG A 190 -10.78 -0.31 -13.25
CA ARG A 190 -10.69 0.20 -11.89
C ARG A 190 -9.77 -0.69 -11.07
N SER A 191 -8.95 -0.05 -10.24
CA SER A 191 -8.39 -0.69 -9.05
C SER A 191 -9.29 -0.41 -7.84
N SER A 192 -9.07 -1.11 -6.74
CA SER A 192 -9.71 -0.88 -5.45
C SER A 192 -8.70 -0.76 -4.32
N GLY A 193 -9.12 -0.09 -3.26
CA GLY A 193 -8.53 -0.25 -1.93
C GLY A 193 -9.60 -0.77 -0.98
N ALA A 194 -9.20 -1.48 0.06
CA ALA A 194 -10.10 -2.04 1.06
C ALA A 194 -9.47 -2.07 2.46
N LEU A 195 -10.33 -2.21 3.45
CA LEU A 195 -9.98 -2.35 4.86
C LEU A 195 -10.85 -3.44 5.46
N HIS A 196 -10.26 -4.58 5.87
CA HIS A 196 -11.00 -5.67 6.50
C HIS A 196 -10.81 -5.66 8.02
N PHE A 197 -11.90 -5.80 8.76
CA PHE A 197 -11.94 -5.69 10.22
C PHE A 197 -13.19 -6.38 10.79
N GLY A 198 -13.56 -6.09 12.04
CA GLY A 198 -14.83 -6.56 12.62
C GLY A 198 -14.68 -7.77 13.54
N GLY A 199 -15.60 -8.73 13.43
CA GLY A 199 -15.65 -9.96 14.22
C GLY A 199 -15.08 -11.19 13.50
N LEU A 200 -15.08 -12.35 14.16
CA LEU A 200 -14.82 -13.62 13.46
C LEU A 200 -16.02 -13.96 12.57
N ALA A 201 -15.79 -14.74 11.51
CA ALA A 201 -16.85 -15.21 10.63
C ALA A 201 -18.04 -15.78 11.43
N PRO A 202 -19.29 -15.38 11.10
CA PRO A 202 -19.70 -14.59 9.93
C PRO A 202 -19.66 -13.06 10.12
N GLU A 203 -19.23 -12.56 11.28
CA GLU A 203 -19.24 -11.13 11.64
C GLU A 203 -17.99 -10.37 11.16
N ASN A 204 -17.11 -11.02 10.39
CA ASN A 204 -16.02 -10.34 9.70
C ASN A 204 -16.59 -9.30 8.76
N THR A 205 -15.89 -8.21 8.46
CA THR A 205 -16.45 -7.15 7.64
C THR A 205 -15.38 -6.36 6.91
N TYR A 206 -15.79 -5.49 5.98
CA TYR A 206 -14.87 -4.64 5.25
C TYR A 206 -15.54 -3.38 4.72
N LEU A 207 -14.71 -2.37 4.46
CA LEU A 207 -15.04 -1.20 3.67
C LEU A 207 -14.08 -1.13 2.49
N HIS A 208 -14.59 -0.78 1.31
CA HIS A 208 -13.78 -0.68 0.10
C HIS A 208 -14.27 0.42 -0.82
N LEU A 209 -13.46 0.79 -1.80
CA LEU A 209 -13.92 1.61 -2.90
C LEU A 209 -13.11 1.29 -4.16
N LYS A 210 -13.80 1.20 -5.30
CA LYS A 210 -13.16 1.15 -6.62
C LYS A 210 -12.87 2.57 -7.11
N THR A 211 -11.78 2.76 -7.85
CA THR A 211 -11.49 4.02 -8.53
C THR A 211 -12.60 4.40 -9.52
N ASP A 212 -12.65 5.67 -9.91
CA ASP A 212 -13.70 6.23 -10.75
C ASP A 212 -13.95 5.42 -12.04
N LYS A 213 -15.15 4.87 -12.15
CA LYS A 213 -15.63 4.08 -13.30
C LYS A 213 -15.75 4.86 -14.61
N THR A 214 -15.64 6.18 -14.55
CA THR A 214 -15.78 7.07 -15.72
C THR A 214 -14.46 7.34 -16.43
N LYS A 215 -13.32 6.92 -15.86
CA LYS A 215 -12.00 7.07 -16.48
C LYS A 215 -11.79 6.06 -17.61
N VAL A 216 -11.15 6.52 -18.68
CA VAL A 216 -10.78 5.69 -19.84
C VAL A 216 -9.45 4.99 -19.64
N GLU A 217 -8.54 5.60 -18.87
CA GLU A 217 -7.24 5.02 -18.50
C GLU A 217 -7.41 4.14 -17.26
N GLY A 218 -6.75 2.97 -17.28
CA GLY A 218 -6.79 1.98 -16.21
C GLY A 218 -5.40 1.42 -15.94
N PRO A 219 -5.21 0.71 -14.82
CA PRO A 219 -3.89 0.29 -14.38
C PRO A 219 -3.31 -0.91 -15.13
N ALA A 220 -4.05 -1.43 -16.12
CA ALA A 220 -3.54 -2.43 -17.04
C ALA A 220 -2.64 -1.79 -18.08
N ASN A 221 -1.51 -2.42 -18.35
CA ASN A 221 -0.55 -2.00 -19.39
C ASN A 221 0.16 -0.65 -19.18
N GLU A 222 -0.19 0.11 -18.16
CA GLU A 222 0.47 1.36 -17.77
C GLU A 222 1.04 1.30 -16.36
N TRP A 223 2.01 2.17 -16.08
CA TRP A 223 2.62 2.27 -14.76
C TRP A 223 1.89 3.30 -13.92
N HIS A 224 1.37 2.88 -12.77
CA HIS A 224 0.73 3.77 -11.81
C HIS A 224 1.39 3.66 -10.45
N VAL A 225 1.32 4.74 -9.68
CA VAL A 225 1.77 4.77 -8.29
C VAL A 225 0.56 4.59 -7.37
N PHE A 226 0.49 3.45 -6.71
CA PHE A 226 -0.49 3.16 -5.67
C PHE A 226 0.09 3.55 -4.33
N THR A 227 -0.66 4.31 -3.52
CA THR A 227 -0.18 4.81 -2.24
C THR A 227 -1.22 4.70 -1.14
N LEU A 228 -0.77 4.28 0.03
CA LEU A 228 -1.47 4.41 1.30
C LEU A 228 -0.76 5.48 2.13
N GLU A 229 -1.50 6.43 2.69
CA GLU A 229 -1.03 7.23 3.82
C GLU A 229 -1.84 6.82 5.05
N TRP A 230 -1.14 6.35 6.09
CA TRP A 230 -1.74 5.82 7.31
C TRP A 230 -1.16 6.56 8.51
N GLY A 231 -2.03 7.22 9.25
CA GLY A 231 -1.73 7.83 10.54
C GLY A 231 -2.70 7.38 11.62
N GLU A 232 -2.53 7.89 12.82
CA GLU A 232 -3.38 7.58 13.96
C GLU A 232 -4.84 7.95 13.68
N GLY A 233 -5.70 6.94 13.55
CA GLY A 233 -7.13 7.14 13.30
C GLY A 233 -7.51 7.62 11.90
N VAL A 234 -6.59 7.65 10.93
CA VAL A 234 -6.88 8.03 9.54
C VAL A 234 -6.07 7.18 8.56
N ILE A 235 -6.73 6.65 7.53
CA ILE A 235 -6.10 5.93 6.41
C ILE A 235 -6.60 6.53 5.09
N GLN A 236 -5.69 6.79 4.15
CA GLN A 236 -5.98 7.45 2.88
C GLN A 236 -5.34 6.67 1.72
N TRP A 237 -6.10 6.46 0.65
CA TRP A 237 -5.65 5.74 -0.54
C TRP A 237 -5.56 6.69 -1.74
N PHE A 238 -4.51 6.50 -2.53
CA PHE A 238 -4.21 7.32 -3.70
C PHE A 238 -3.81 6.46 -4.89
N VAL A 239 -4.15 6.96 -6.08
CA VAL A 239 -3.57 6.52 -7.36
C VAL A 239 -2.97 7.75 -8.03
N ASP A 240 -1.69 7.69 -8.38
CA ASP A 240 -0.93 8.78 -8.99
C ASP A 240 -1.05 10.11 -8.22
N GLY A 241 -0.97 9.99 -6.88
CA GLY A 241 -1.05 11.13 -5.96
C GLY A 241 -2.45 11.74 -5.80
N LYS A 242 -3.50 11.18 -6.43
CA LYS A 242 -4.88 11.64 -6.28
C LYS A 242 -5.62 10.77 -5.29
N ILE A 243 -6.19 11.38 -4.25
CA ILE A 243 -6.97 10.65 -3.25
C ILE A 243 -8.23 10.05 -3.89
N PHE A 244 -8.55 8.79 -3.57
CA PHE A 244 -9.81 8.18 -3.98
C PHE A 244 -10.60 7.56 -2.83
N MET A 245 -9.98 7.30 -1.68
CA MET A 245 -10.66 6.82 -0.47
C MET A 245 -9.99 7.39 0.78
N ARG A 246 -10.79 7.72 1.80
CA ARG A 246 -10.30 8.07 3.15
C ARG A 246 -11.22 7.43 4.18
N LEU A 247 -10.63 6.71 5.12
CA LEU A 247 -11.33 6.17 6.28
C LEU A 247 -10.77 6.81 7.55
N LYS A 248 -11.63 6.95 8.56
CA LYS A 248 -11.30 7.46 9.90
C LYS A 248 -11.66 6.41 10.95
N SER A 249 -11.17 6.58 12.17
CA SER A 249 -11.35 5.63 13.27
C SER A 249 -12.79 5.17 13.51
N ASP A 250 -13.77 6.03 13.22
CA ASP A 250 -15.19 5.71 13.40
C ASP A 250 -15.74 4.73 12.33
N ASP A 251 -15.01 4.55 11.23
CA ASP A 251 -15.38 3.67 10.11
C ASP A 251 -15.00 2.20 10.37
N TRP A 252 -14.15 1.92 11.37
CA TRP A 252 -13.69 0.57 11.67
C TRP A 252 -13.79 0.21 13.15
N HIS A 253 -13.75 -1.10 13.42
CA HIS A 253 -13.74 -1.64 14.78
C HIS A 253 -13.16 -3.06 14.79
N THR A 254 -12.92 -3.61 15.98
CA THR A 254 -12.62 -5.03 16.16
C THR A 254 -13.44 -5.59 17.30
N ALA A 255 -13.93 -6.82 17.16
CA ALA A 255 -14.65 -7.52 18.24
C ALA A 255 -13.71 -8.06 19.34
N SER A 256 -12.41 -7.83 19.23
CA SER A 256 -11.43 -8.28 20.21
C SER A 256 -11.58 -7.60 21.56
N LEU A 257 -11.65 -8.39 22.64
CA LEU A 257 -11.65 -7.86 24.01
C LEU A 257 -10.36 -7.08 24.35
N LYS A 258 -9.27 -7.31 23.61
CA LYS A 258 -8.00 -6.58 23.77
C LYS A 258 -8.03 -5.15 23.22
N ALA A 259 -9.09 -4.77 22.50
CA ALA A 259 -9.28 -3.40 22.00
C ALA A 259 -9.79 -2.42 23.06
N LYS A 260 -10.13 -2.90 24.27
CA LYS A 260 -10.59 -2.04 25.36
C LYS A 260 -9.53 -0.96 25.69
N GLY A 261 -9.89 0.30 25.48
CA GLY A 261 -9.00 1.45 25.70
C GLY A 261 -8.03 1.73 24.54
N ARG A 262 -8.21 1.08 23.38
CA ARG A 262 -7.44 1.29 22.16
C ARG A 262 -8.36 1.82 21.05
N PRO A 263 -8.57 3.14 20.95
CA PRO A 263 -9.60 3.73 20.08
C PRO A 263 -9.33 3.54 18.58
N PHE A 264 -8.09 3.20 18.21
CA PHE A 264 -7.67 3.04 16.81
C PHE A 264 -7.51 1.57 16.41
N ALA A 265 -7.87 0.63 17.28
CA ALA A 265 -7.82 -0.79 17.01
C ALA A 265 -8.74 -1.19 15.82
N PRO A 266 -8.32 -2.13 14.95
CA PRO A 266 -7.08 -2.90 15.04
C PRO A 266 -5.89 -2.27 14.29
N PHE A 267 -6.06 -1.09 13.67
CA PHE A 267 -5.05 -0.41 12.85
C PHE A 267 -4.15 0.53 13.68
N ASP A 268 -3.66 0.00 14.80
CA ASP A 268 -2.76 0.66 15.75
C ASP A 268 -1.60 -0.25 16.18
N GLN A 269 -1.24 -1.20 15.33
CA GLN A 269 -0.15 -2.16 15.49
C GLN A 269 0.68 -2.24 14.19
N PRO A 270 1.90 -2.81 14.19
CA PRO A 270 2.71 -2.92 12.97
C PRO A 270 2.13 -3.90 11.94
N PHE A 271 2.21 -3.56 10.66
CA PHE A 271 1.82 -4.39 9.52
C PHE A 271 3.00 -4.63 8.57
N TYR A 272 3.07 -5.80 7.95
CA TYR A 272 4.04 -6.14 6.91
C TYR A 272 3.41 -6.03 5.51
N LEU A 273 4.24 -5.76 4.49
CA LEU A 273 3.80 -5.62 3.10
C LEU A 273 3.71 -6.99 2.41
N ILE A 274 2.78 -7.09 1.45
CA ILE A 274 2.58 -8.23 0.58
C ILE A 274 2.37 -7.75 -0.87
N LEU A 275 3.00 -8.44 -1.82
CA LEU A 275 2.75 -8.32 -3.25
C LEU A 275 2.45 -9.71 -3.80
N ASN A 276 1.37 -9.87 -4.55
CA ASN A 276 1.08 -11.13 -5.25
C ASN A 276 0.28 -10.92 -6.54
N LEU A 277 0.29 -11.96 -7.37
CA LEU A 277 -0.64 -12.14 -8.47
C LEU A 277 -1.43 -13.44 -8.27
N ALA A 278 -2.67 -13.36 -7.80
CA ALA A 278 -3.56 -14.51 -7.71
C ALA A 278 -4.20 -14.84 -9.07
N VAL A 279 -4.71 -16.08 -9.18
CA VAL A 279 -5.38 -16.62 -10.37
C VAL A 279 -6.74 -17.16 -9.97
N GLY A 280 -7.81 -16.60 -10.52
CA GLY A 280 -9.19 -16.96 -10.19
C GLY A 280 -9.53 -16.70 -8.72
N GLY A 281 -10.53 -17.42 -8.22
CA GLY A 281 -11.06 -17.24 -6.87
C GLY A 281 -12.40 -16.49 -6.86
N ASN A 282 -12.99 -16.41 -5.67
CA ASN A 282 -14.37 -15.96 -5.50
C ASN A 282 -14.62 -14.56 -6.08
N LEU A 283 -13.70 -13.60 -5.86
CA LEU A 283 -13.87 -12.22 -6.30
C LEU A 283 -13.81 -12.06 -7.83
N PRO A 284 -12.72 -12.46 -8.53
CA PRO A 284 -12.66 -12.30 -9.99
C PRO A 284 -13.72 -13.15 -10.70
N GLU A 285 -14.05 -14.35 -10.22
CA GLU A 285 -15.01 -15.23 -10.91
C GLU A 285 -16.48 -14.82 -10.75
N LYS A 286 -16.78 -13.88 -9.84
CA LYS A 286 -18.13 -13.31 -9.65
C LYS A 286 -18.24 -11.86 -10.10
N SER A 287 -17.11 -11.20 -10.37
CA SER A 287 -17.08 -9.83 -10.88
C SER A 287 -17.31 -9.79 -12.39
N ASN A 288 -17.79 -8.64 -12.90
CA ASN A 288 -18.04 -8.39 -14.32
C ASN A 288 -19.04 -9.39 -14.92
N GLN A 289 -18.69 -10.08 -16.02
CA GLN A 289 -19.51 -11.13 -16.62
C GLN A 289 -19.38 -12.49 -15.89
N GLY A 290 -18.55 -12.56 -14.86
CA GLY A 290 -18.24 -13.77 -14.12
C GLY A 290 -17.40 -14.78 -14.91
N GLY A 291 -17.08 -15.89 -14.25
CA GLY A 291 -16.30 -16.99 -14.83
C GLY A 291 -14.79 -16.73 -14.87
N PHE A 292 -14.09 -17.58 -15.62
CA PHE A 292 -12.64 -17.63 -15.70
C PHE A 292 -12.21 -17.85 -17.15
N ASP A 293 -11.18 -17.15 -17.63
CA ASP A 293 -10.64 -17.29 -18.99
C ASP A 293 -9.21 -17.84 -18.94
N ASP A 294 -9.02 -19.10 -19.36
CA ASP A 294 -7.69 -19.71 -19.43
C ASP A 294 -6.77 -18.97 -20.42
N ALA A 295 -7.31 -18.30 -21.45
CA ALA A 295 -6.53 -17.56 -22.43
C ALA A 295 -5.96 -16.23 -21.90
N ALA A 296 -6.39 -15.80 -20.71
CA ALA A 296 -5.81 -14.65 -20.00
C ALA A 296 -4.41 -14.92 -19.45
N PHE A 297 -3.94 -16.17 -19.45
CA PHE A 297 -2.67 -16.57 -18.86
C PHE A 297 -1.70 -17.13 -19.92
N PRO A 298 -0.38 -16.89 -19.81
CA PRO A 298 0.32 -16.29 -18.67
C PRO A 298 0.08 -14.80 -18.51
N ALA A 299 0.12 -14.34 -17.25
CA ALA A 299 -0.07 -12.95 -16.86
C ALA A 299 1.07 -12.52 -15.93
N GLU A 300 1.43 -11.23 -15.96
CA GLU A 300 2.48 -10.71 -15.07
C GLU A 300 2.11 -9.37 -14.43
N MET A 301 2.41 -9.26 -13.14
CA MET A 301 2.42 -8.01 -12.39
C MET A 301 3.86 -7.52 -12.31
N LEU A 302 4.09 -6.29 -12.76
CA LEU A 302 5.39 -5.66 -12.79
C LEU A 302 5.48 -4.60 -11.70
N VAL A 303 6.54 -4.62 -10.91
CA VAL A 303 6.78 -3.64 -9.83
C VAL A 303 8.14 -2.99 -10.06
N ASP A 304 8.14 -1.68 -10.27
CA ASP A 304 9.33 -0.87 -10.52
C ASP A 304 10.03 -0.52 -9.21
N TRP A 305 9.28 -0.12 -8.19
CA TRP A 305 9.82 0.11 -6.86
C TRP A 305 8.75 0.02 -5.78
N VAL A 306 9.20 -0.19 -4.55
CA VAL A 306 8.42 -0.06 -3.33
C VAL A 306 9.13 0.91 -2.37
N ARG A 307 8.36 1.75 -1.69
CA ARG A 307 8.84 2.71 -0.69
C ARG A 307 7.94 2.68 0.55
N VAL A 308 8.59 2.74 1.71
CA VAL A 308 7.94 3.03 2.99
C VAL A 308 8.59 4.26 3.57
N GLU A 309 7.76 5.24 3.91
CA GLU A 309 8.18 6.53 4.42
C GLU A 309 7.49 6.80 5.75
N GLN A 310 8.16 7.49 6.67
CA GLN A 310 7.61 7.88 7.96
C GLN A 310 7.73 9.39 8.17
N CYS A 311 6.81 9.94 8.96
CA CYS A 311 6.78 11.37 9.27
C CYS A 311 7.79 11.64 10.39
N THR A 312 8.98 12.14 10.08
CA THR A 312 10.05 12.28 11.08
C THR A 312 9.74 13.27 12.19
N ASP A 313 8.92 14.29 11.89
CA ASP A 313 8.49 15.30 12.85
C ASP A 313 7.30 14.83 13.72
N ASP A 314 6.71 13.67 13.40
CA ASP A 314 5.55 13.08 14.08
C ASP A 314 5.53 11.56 13.88
N ILE A 315 6.58 10.89 14.38
CA ILE A 315 6.76 9.45 14.18
C ILE A 315 5.70 8.62 14.90
N GLU A 316 5.13 9.16 15.98
CA GLU A 316 4.19 8.45 16.84
C GLU A 316 2.79 8.35 16.24
N THR A 317 2.33 9.41 15.55
CA THR A 317 0.97 9.46 14.99
C THR A 317 0.96 9.55 13.47
N GLY A 318 2.02 10.06 12.84
CA GLY A 318 2.11 10.27 11.39
C GLY A 318 1.17 11.35 10.84
N LEU A 319 0.37 11.99 11.69
CA LEU A 319 -0.70 12.91 11.28
C LEU A 319 -0.16 14.18 10.63
N ALA A 320 0.98 14.67 11.10
CA ALA A 320 1.57 15.91 10.63
C ALA A 320 1.93 15.90 9.13
N CYS A 321 2.19 14.72 8.55
CA CYS A 321 2.58 14.55 7.14
C CYS A 321 1.43 14.10 6.22
N LEU A 322 0.26 13.76 6.76
CA LEU A 322 -0.87 13.31 5.94
C LEU A 322 -1.30 14.38 4.92
N SER A 323 -1.66 13.93 3.73
CA SER A 323 -2.24 14.75 2.68
C SER A 323 -3.51 15.44 3.16
N LYS A 324 -3.62 16.72 2.79
CA LYS A 324 -4.78 17.59 3.06
C LYS A 324 -5.75 17.65 1.87
N GLN A 325 -5.61 16.75 0.89
CA GLN A 325 -6.59 16.68 -0.21
C GLN A 325 -7.98 16.42 0.35
N GLU A 326 -8.97 17.16 -0.15
CA GLU A 326 -10.35 16.91 0.20
C GLU A 326 -10.84 15.61 -0.42
N TRP A 327 -11.67 14.88 0.32
CA TRP A 327 -12.37 13.70 -0.17
C TRP A 327 -13.75 13.67 0.45
N SER A 328 -14.76 13.63 -0.41
CA SER A 328 -16.19 13.65 -0.05
C SER A 328 -16.92 12.42 -0.58
N GLY A 329 -16.18 11.35 -0.90
CA GLY A 329 -16.76 10.07 -1.27
C GLY A 329 -17.32 9.33 -0.07
N GLU A 330 -18.01 8.23 -0.32
CA GLU A 330 -18.49 7.30 0.68
C GLU A 330 -17.90 5.93 0.33
N PRO A 331 -17.28 5.20 1.29
CA PRO A 331 -16.83 3.85 1.03
C PRO A 331 -18.04 2.92 0.84
N GLN A 332 -17.83 1.81 0.15
CA GLN A 332 -18.81 0.73 -0.01
C GLN A 332 -18.59 -0.35 1.07
N GLY A 333 -19.68 -1.00 1.50
CA GLY A 333 -19.70 -2.03 2.54
C GLY A 333 -20.65 -1.67 3.70
N PRO A 334 -20.81 -2.53 4.72
CA PRO A 334 -20.35 -3.92 4.81
C PRO A 334 -21.33 -4.95 4.22
N TRP A 335 -20.81 -6.06 3.66
CA TRP A 335 -21.58 -7.22 3.15
C TRP A 335 -22.83 -6.87 2.33
N GLU A 336 -22.68 -6.64 1.03
CA GLU A 336 -23.81 -6.86 0.13
C GLU A 336 -24.08 -8.38 0.08
N LYS A 337 -25.24 -8.80 0.62
CA LYS A 337 -25.65 -10.22 0.76
C LYS A 337 -25.61 -11.05 -0.54
N ASP A 338 -25.43 -10.40 -1.68
CA ASP A 338 -25.68 -10.97 -3.00
C ASP A 338 -24.41 -11.05 -3.89
N GLN A 339 -23.19 -10.81 -3.37
CA GLN A 339 -21.94 -10.85 -4.17
C GLN A 339 -21.09 -12.12 -3.99
N LEU A 340 -21.65 -13.21 -3.43
CA LEU A 340 -21.05 -14.54 -3.44
C LEU A 340 -21.99 -15.60 -4.03
#